data_AF-A0A7J9JTX3-F1
#
_entry.id   AF-A0A7J9JTX3-F1
#
_cell.length_a   1.000
_cell.length_b   1.000
_cell.length_c   1.000
_cell.angle_alpha   90.00
_cell.angle_beta   90.00
_cell.angle_gamma   90.00
#
_symmetry.space_group_name_H-M   'P 1'
#
loop_
_entity.id
_entity.type
_entity.pdbx_description
1 polymer ?
#
loop_
_entity_poly.entity_id
_entity_poly.type
_entity_poly.pdbx_seq_one_letter_code
_entity_poly.pdbx_strand_id
1 'polypeptide(L)'
;MLKESSGPFFFASLLPTFCRDSTATLRDLTVALGQPLLNYHDLGELCFKIKGGAACLGVCRMAHACGQLHQAVQNRATKER
;
A
#
# COMPACT_ATOMS: atom_id res chain seq x y z
N MET A 1 -20.25 -13.46 -15.30
CA MET A 1 -19.22 -14.51 -15.41
C MET A 1 -18.28 -14.36 -14.21
N LEU A 2 -18.46 -15.19 -13.17
CA LEU A 2 -17.50 -15.25 -12.07
C LEU A 2 -16.21 -15.85 -12.64
N LYS A 3 -15.17 -15.03 -12.79
CA LYS A 3 -13.83 -15.53 -13.13
C LYS A 3 -13.47 -16.60 -12.11
N GLU A 4 -13.18 -17.81 -12.58
CA GLU A 4 -12.71 -18.92 -11.75
C GLU A 4 -11.59 -18.42 -10.83
N SER A 5 -11.91 -18.35 -9.54
CA SER A 5 -11.01 -17.87 -8.48
C SER A 5 -9.95 -18.91 -8.08
N SER A 6 -9.82 -20.00 -8.84
CA SER A 6 -9.03 -21.18 -8.49
C SER A 6 -8.13 -21.71 -9.62
N GLY A 7 -8.02 -21.02 -10.76
CA GLY A 7 -7.15 -21.42 -11.86
C GLY A 7 -5.72 -20.83 -11.77
N PRO A 8 -4.70 -21.45 -12.41
CA PRO A 8 -3.33 -20.90 -12.47
C PRO A 8 -3.26 -19.48 -13.05
N PHE A 9 -4.26 -19.07 -13.83
CA PHE A 9 -4.40 -17.72 -14.39
C PHE A 9 -4.82 -16.66 -13.37
N PHE A 10 -5.36 -17.05 -12.21
CA PHE A 10 -5.73 -16.13 -11.13
C PHE A 10 -4.50 -15.37 -10.64
N PHE A 11 -3.44 -16.09 -10.29
CA PHE A 11 -2.15 -15.52 -9.88
C PHE A 11 -1.46 -14.76 -11.01
N ALA A 12 -1.56 -15.24 -12.25
CA ALA A 12 -0.99 -14.57 -13.41
C ALA A 12 -1.59 -13.17 -13.63
N SER A 13 -2.85 -12.95 -13.24
CA SER A 13 -3.50 -11.63 -13.33
C SER A 13 -3.32 -10.76 -12.07
N LEU A 14 -3.08 -11.38 -10.92
CA LEU A 14 -2.88 -10.70 -9.65
C LEU A 14 -1.55 -9.93 -9.59
N LEU A 15 -0.45 -10.55 -10.03
CA LEU A 15 0.87 -9.91 -9.99
C LEU A 15 0.92 -8.60 -10.81
N PRO A 16 0.50 -8.57 -12.08
CA PRO A 16 0.45 -7.33 -12.86
C PRO A 16 -0.48 -6.28 -12.25
N THR A 17 -1.63 -6.71 -11.71
CA THR A 17 -2.58 -5.82 -11.02
C THR A 17 -1.92 -5.19 -9.79
N PHE A 18 -1.28 -5.98 -8.94
CA PHE A 18 -0.55 -5.49 -7.78
C PHE A 18 0.58 -4.55 -8.15
N CYS A 19 1.38 -4.86 -9.18
CA CYS A 19 2.45 -3.98 -9.62
C CYS A 19 1.91 -2.62 -10.09
N ARG A 20 0.84 -2.62 -10.91
CA ARG A 20 0.20 -1.39 -11.37
C ARG A 20 -0.35 -0.56 -10.21
N ASP A 21 -1.09 -1.21 -9.32
CA ASP A 21 -1.77 -0.54 -8.21
C ASP A 21 -0.76 -0.03 -7.17
N SER A 22 0.32 -0.79 -6.92
CA SER A 22 1.42 -0.37 -6.05
C SER A 22 2.19 0.79 -6.65
N THR A 23 2.45 0.79 -7.96
CA THR A 23 3.14 1.90 -8.65
C THR A 23 2.33 3.19 -8.54
N ALA A 24 1.02 3.12 -8.79
CA ALA A 24 0.14 4.27 -8.63
C ALA A 24 0.13 4.77 -7.18
N THR A 25 -0.01 3.85 -6.21
CA THR A 25 -0.06 4.21 -4.78
C THR A 25 1.28 4.80 -4.29
N LEU A 26 2.42 4.29 -4.75
CA LEU A 26 3.74 4.84 -4.42
C LEU A 26 3.97 6.23 -5.00
N ARG A 27 3.46 6.50 -6.21
CA ARG A 27 3.48 7.83 -6.80
C ARG A 27 2.65 8.80 -5.96
N ASP A 28 1.44 8.41 -5.58
CA ASP A 28 0.56 9.26 -4.77
C ASP A 28 1.16 9.50 -3.38
N LEU A 29 1.79 8.48 -2.78
CA LEU A 29 2.55 8.60 -1.53
C LEU A 29 3.72 9.58 -1.66
N THR A 30 4.45 9.54 -2.78
CA THR A 30 5.56 10.45 -3.06
C THR A 30 5.06 11.90 -3.15
N VAL A 31 3.94 12.13 -3.85
CA VAL A 31 3.32 13.46 -3.96
C VAL A 31 2.86 13.96 -2.59
N ALA A 32 2.24 13.10 -1.78
CA ALA A 32 1.76 13.44 -0.45
C ALA A 32 2.92 13.78 0.51
N LEU A 33 4.03 13.04 0.45
CA LEU A 33 5.24 13.32 1.24
C LEU A 33 5.97 14.60 0.80
N GLY A 34 5.77 15.04 -0.44
CA GLY A 34 6.32 16.29 -0.96
C GLY A 34 5.53 17.54 -0.57
N GLN A 35 4.38 17.40 0.10
CA GLN A 35 3.57 18.56 0.50
C GLN A 35 4.18 19.29 1.71
N PRO A 36 4.10 20.64 1.76
CA PRO A 36 4.57 21.40 2.91
C PRO A 36 3.85 21.04 4.21
N LEU A 37 2.57 20.70 4.12
CA LEU A 37 1.76 20.20 5.23
C LEU A 37 1.33 18.77 4.92
N LEU A 38 1.77 17.84 5.75
CA LEU A 38 1.47 16.42 5.56
C LEU A 38 0.09 16.08 6.09
N ASN A 39 -0.75 15.48 5.25
CA ASN A 39 -1.96 14.81 5.71
C ASN A 39 -1.62 13.38 6.17
N TYR A 40 -1.39 13.20 7.47
CA TYR A 40 -1.04 11.89 8.02
C TYR A 40 -2.16 10.86 7.91
N HIS A 41 -3.42 11.26 7.75
CA HIS A 41 -4.51 10.30 7.48
C HIS A 41 -4.33 9.67 6.10
N ASP A 42 -4.18 10.49 5.07
CA ASP A 42 -4.02 10.04 3.68
C ASP A 42 -2.73 9.23 3.51
N LEU A 43 -1.63 9.68 4.13
CA LEU A 43 -0.37 8.93 4.17
C LEU A 43 -0.57 7.54 4.82
N GLY A 44 -1.38 7.47 5.88
CA GLY A 44 -1.71 6.24 6.58
C GLY A 44 -2.43 5.26 5.66
N GLU A 45 -3.46 5.71 4.97
CA GLU A 45 -4.24 4.92 4.02
C GLU A 45 -3.39 4.41 2.84
N LEU A 46 -2.55 5.27 2.27
CA LEU A 46 -1.64 4.88 1.18
C LEU A 46 -0.66 3.78 1.61
N CYS A 47 -0.09 3.89 2.81
CA CYS A 47 0.79 2.86 3.36
C CYS A 47 0.04 1.55 3.64
N PHE A 48 -1.18 1.64 4.17
CA PHE A 48 -2.00 0.48 4.49
C PHE A 48 -2.40 -0.30 3.23
N LYS A 49 -2.74 0.41 2.16
CA LYS A 49 -3.10 -0.18 0.86
C LYS A 49 -1.97 -1.04 0.28
N ILE A 50 -0.74 -0.52 0.26
CA ILE A 50 0.42 -1.27 -0.24
C ILE A 50 0.73 -2.46 0.68
N LYS A 51 0.70 -2.25 2.02
CA LYS A 51 0.91 -3.31 3.01
C LYS A 51 -0.04 -4.49 2.78
N GLY A 52 -1.34 -4.23 2.63
CA GLY A 52 -2.36 -5.25 2.41
C GLY A 52 -2.09 -6.05 1.14
N GLY A 53 -1.87 -5.38 0.01
CA GLY A 53 -1.56 -6.04 -1.26
C GLY A 53 -0.29 -6.89 -1.20
N ALA A 54 0.78 -6.35 -0.58
CA ALA A 54 2.05 -7.04 -0.44
C ALA A 54 1.94 -8.28 0.46
N ALA A 55 1.19 -8.19 1.56
CA ALA A 55 0.96 -9.32 2.46
C ALA A 55 0.17 -10.44 1.77
N CYS A 56 -0.89 -10.11 1.02
CA CYS A 56 -1.71 -11.07 0.28
C CYS A 56 -0.92 -11.87 -0.76
N LEU A 57 0.16 -11.29 -1.32
CA LEU A 57 0.99 -11.93 -2.35
C LEU A 57 2.30 -12.51 -1.79
N GLY A 58 2.50 -12.51 -0.48
CA GLY A 58 3.73 -13.03 0.14
C GLY A 58 4.97 -12.15 -0.11
N VAL A 59 4.80 -10.88 -0.48
CA VAL A 59 5.89 -9.91 -0.70
C VAL A 59 6.31 -9.29 0.65
N CYS A 60 6.81 -10.14 1.54
CA CYS A 60 6.97 -9.86 2.98
C CYS A 60 7.82 -8.62 3.29
N ARG A 61 8.89 -8.37 2.52
CA ARG A 61 9.77 -7.20 2.74
C ARG A 61 9.03 -5.89 2.54
N MET A 62 8.22 -5.80 1.48
CA MET A 62 7.42 -4.60 1.20
C MET A 62 6.31 -4.43 2.22
N ALA A 63 5.63 -5.52 2.58
CA ALA A 63 4.60 -5.50 3.63
C ALA A 63 5.17 -4.99 4.97
N HIS A 64 6.37 -5.43 5.33
CA HIS A 64 7.05 -4.97 6.54
C HIS A 64 7.41 -3.48 6.48
N ALA A 65 8.06 -3.03 5.40
CA ALA A 65 8.45 -1.63 5.22
C ALA A 65 7.24 -0.68 5.25
N CYS A 66 6.16 -1.03 4.52
CA CYS A 66 4.92 -0.26 4.54
C CYS A 66 4.23 -0.30 5.92
N GLY A 67 4.40 -1.39 6.67
CA GLY A 67 3.96 -1.48 8.06
C GLY A 67 4.70 -0.52 9.00
N GLN A 68 6.03 -0.46 8.89
CA GLN A 68 6.86 0.47 9.66
C GLN A 68 6.52 1.94 9.31
N LEU A 69 6.36 2.23 8.02
CA LEU A 69 5.98 3.58 7.58
C LEU A 69 4.59 3.97 8.10
N HIS A 70 3.61 3.07 8.01
CA HIS A 70 2.26 3.30 8.55
C HIS A 70 2.29 3.56 10.07
N GLN A 71 3.08 2.80 10.83
CA GLN A 71 3.27 3.05 12.27
C GLN A 71 3.90 4.42 12.53
N ALA A 72 4.93 4.80 11.78
CA ALA A 72 5.57 6.11 11.92
C ALA A 72 4.57 7.26 11.64
N VAL A 73 3.73 7.11 10.62
CA VAL A 73 2.66 8.05 10.26
C VAL A 73 1.61 8.15 11.38
N GLN A 74 1.11 7.02 11.90
CA GLN A 74 0.14 7.03 13.00
C GLN A 74 0.71 7.66 14.28
N ASN A 75 1.96 7.36 14.62
CA ASN A 75 2.62 7.93 15.79
C ASN A 75 2.76 9.46 15.70
N ARG A 76 2.89 10.00 14.49
CA ARG A 76 2.91 11.45 14.24
C ARG A 76 1.51 12.04 14.30
N ALA A 77 0.53 11.41 13.66
CA ALA A 77 -0.87 11.85 13.69
C ALA A 77 -1.40 12.02 15.12
N THR A 78 -1.04 11.12 16.04
CA THR A 78 -1.44 11.19 17.45
C THR A 78 -0.73 12.31 18.23
N LYS A 79 0.47 12.73 17.81
CA LYS A 79 1.24 13.81 18.46
C LYS A 79 0.83 15.21 18.02
N GLU A 80 0.17 15.33 16.86
CA GLU A 80 -0.28 16.61 16.30
C GLU A 80 -1.77 16.90 16.58
N ARG A 81 -2.43 16.04 17.38
CA ARG A 81 -3.75 16.30 17.97
C ARG A 81 -3.61 16.91 19.35
#